data_AF-A0A183AW90-F1
#
_entry.id   AF-A0A183AW90-F1
#
_cell.length_a   1.000
_cell.length_b   1.000
_cell.length_c   1.000
_cell.angle_alpha   90.00
_cell.angle_beta   90.00
_cell.angle_gamma   90.00
#
_symmetry.space_group_name_H-M   'P 1'
#
loop_
_entity.id
_entity.type
_entity.pdbx_description
1 polymer ?
#
loop_
_entity_poly.entity_id
_entity_poly.type
_entity_poly.pdbx_seq_one_letter_code
_entity_poly.pdbx_strand_id
1 'polypeptide(L)'
;LVGKVSNYIDVDSDIDWLRMTNEVTLQKQLHWGSHLGLPAISLRLNGPNTANLARVLTTFIHTEYTPVKLWIIVPMCMEVEPDEAHSEDQPPAEFGYKHVDSPWHWWMQLSSLASDITDALGVVLEIPNNLPDESVVARWLSEPVCCLLLRTDVFLTNSKGFPVLSKSHQEVIRRFFKLNVQVLITGACRHDRGYVAYQQYVTWLWKNQSSPDVYELQSKGLEDQLQSYTYFSEYANKSNGTNSRSSAIFSRYAARHQEPLQPLRDNLSSTTYSIFEMDPYKYNAYEQVSLLMYSTFVRSNAYTCHILAV
;
A
#
# COMPACT_ATOMS: atom_id res chain seq x y z
N LEU A 1 6.65 0.70 -22.05
CA LEU A 1 6.51 -0.76 -22.20
C LEU A 1 7.02 -1.41 -20.91
N VAL A 2 6.40 -2.49 -20.45
CA VAL A 2 6.89 -3.27 -19.30
C VAL A 2 7.24 -4.65 -19.82
N GLY A 3 8.46 -5.11 -19.52
CA GLY A 3 8.91 -6.45 -19.93
C GLY A 3 8.20 -7.51 -19.10
N LYS A 4 7.90 -8.68 -19.68
CA LYS A 4 7.32 -9.81 -18.93
C LYS A 4 8.19 -11.04 -19.10
N VAL A 5 8.71 -11.54 -17.99
CA VAL A 5 9.45 -12.80 -17.93
C VAL A 5 8.50 -13.96 -18.23
N SER A 6 9.02 -14.98 -18.90
CA SER A 6 8.24 -16.18 -19.23
C SER A 6 7.80 -16.93 -17.98
N ASN A 7 6.52 -17.28 -17.88
CA ASN A 7 5.92 -17.87 -16.67
C ASN A 7 6.47 -19.27 -16.30
N TYR A 8 7.05 -20.00 -17.24
CA TYR A 8 7.59 -21.36 -17.01
C TYR A 8 8.98 -21.35 -16.35
N ILE A 9 9.61 -20.18 -16.23
CA ILE A 9 10.96 -20.06 -15.69
C ILE A 9 10.89 -20.27 -14.18
N ASP A 10 11.51 -21.35 -13.73
CA ASP A 10 11.70 -21.70 -12.33
C ASP A 10 13.20 -21.91 -12.06
N VAL A 11 13.81 -20.91 -11.42
CA VAL A 11 15.24 -20.92 -11.07
C VAL A 11 15.49 -21.55 -9.71
N ASP A 12 14.45 -22.01 -9.02
CA ASP A 12 14.51 -22.65 -7.71
C ASP A 12 14.06 -24.13 -7.78
N SER A 13 13.94 -24.66 -8.99
CA SER A 13 13.58 -26.07 -9.25
C SER A 13 14.56 -27.05 -8.62
N ASP A 14 14.03 -28.14 -8.05
CA ASP A 14 14.83 -29.26 -7.54
C ASP A 14 15.63 -29.98 -8.64
N ILE A 15 15.21 -29.83 -9.90
CA ILE A 15 15.85 -30.47 -11.05
C ILE A 15 17.04 -29.62 -11.52
N ASP A 16 18.26 -30.12 -11.29
CA ASP A 16 19.51 -29.39 -11.55
C ASP A 16 19.63 -28.79 -12.96
N TRP A 17 19.42 -29.61 -14.00
CA TRP A 17 19.57 -29.14 -15.39
C TRP A 17 18.52 -28.08 -15.75
N LEU A 18 17.30 -28.21 -15.22
CA LEU A 18 16.21 -27.27 -15.44
C LEU A 18 16.52 -25.96 -14.73
N ARG A 19 16.97 -26.03 -13.48
CA ARG A 19 17.41 -24.89 -12.68
C ARG A 19 18.50 -24.08 -13.39
N MET A 20 19.57 -24.75 -13.86
CA MET A 20 20.67 -24.10 -14.58
C MET A 20 20.22 -23.47 -15.91
N THR A 21 19.36 -24.17 -16.66
CA THR A 21 18.84 -23.66 -17.94
C THR A 21 17.92 -22.46 -17.74
N ASN A 22 17.05 -22.52 -16.73
CA ASN A 22 16.14 -21.44 -16.37
C ASN A 22 16.91 -20.22 -15.85
N GLU A 23 18.00 -20.41 -15.10
CA GLU A 23 18.83 -19.30 -14.64
C GLU A 23 19.45 -18.53 -15.82
N VAL A 24 20.06 -19.24 -16.77
CA VAL A 24 20.62 -18.63 -17.99
C VAL A 24 19.52 -17.93 -18.80
N THR A 25 18.34 -18.53 -18.88
CA THR A 25 17.20 -17.96 -19.62
C THR A 25 16.66 -16.70 -18.94
N LEU A 26 16.53 -16.72 -17.61
CA LEU A 26 16.11 -15.57 -16.81
C LEU A 26 17.08 -14.41 -17.00
N GLN A 27 18.38 -14.65 -16.84
CA GLN A 27 19.41 -13.64 -17.05
C GLN A 27 19.31 -13.04 -18.45
N LYS A 28 19.17 -13.87 -19.50
CA LYS A 28 19.00 -13.37 -20.88
C LYS A 28 17.78 -12.45 -21.02
N GLN A 29 16.64 -12.82 -20.44
CA GLN A 29 15.42 -11.99 -20.52
C GLN A 29 15.55 -10.68 -19.75
N LEU A 30 16.21 -10.70 -18.58
CA LEU A 30 16.48 -9.51 -17.78
C LEU A 30 17.41 -8.52 -18.53
N HIS A 31 18.56 -9.00 -19.00
CA HIS A 31 19.51 -8.16 -19.75
C HIS A 31 18.91 -7.67 -21.07
N TRP A 32 18.06 -8.46 -21.74
CA TRP A 32 17.34 -8.00 -22.92
C TRP A 32 16.37 -6.87 -22.60
N GLY A 33 15.62 -6.97 -21.50
CA GLY A 33 14.74 -5.90 -21.02
C GLY A 33 15.51 -4.62 -20.68
N SER A 34 16.66 -4.75 -20.01
CA SER A 34 17.57 -3.62 -19.72
C SER A 34 18.12 -2.99 -21.00
N HIS A 35 18.58 -3.82 -21.95
CA HIS A 35 19.11 -3.37 -23.24
C HIS A 35 18.09 -2.55 -24.06
N LEU A 36 16.80 -2.90 -23.97
CA LEU A 36 15.72 -2.15 -24.59
C LEU A 36 15.33 -0.86 -23.84
N GLY A 37 15.95 -0.59 -22.67
CA GLY A 37 15.64 0.58 -21.84
C GLY A 37 14.25 0.51 -21.22
N LEU A 38 13.76 -0.69 -20.89
CA LEU A 38 12.45 -0.83 -20.28
C LEU A 38 12.45 -0.27 -18.84
N PRO A 39 11.46 0.57 -18.45
CA PRO A 39 11.38 1.13 -17.10
C PRO A 39 11.13 0.06 -16.03
N ALA A 40 10.48 -1.04 -16.40
CA ALA A 40 10.20 -2.15 -15.50
C ALA A 40 10.18 -3.49 -16.23
N ILE A 41 10.57 -4.55 -15.50
CA ILE A 41 10.48 -5.94 -15.93
C ILE A 41 9.70 -6.72 -14.88
N SER A 42 8.60 -7.36 -15.28
CA SER A 42 7.72 -8.12 -14.40
C SER A 42 8.03 -9.61 -14.43
N LEU A 43 8.03 -10.24 -13.26
CA LEU A 43 8.15 -11.69 -13.06
C LEU A 43 7.16 -12.14 -11.99
N ARG A 44 6.69 -13.39 -12.06
CA ARG A 44 5.72 -13.94 -11.12
C ARG A 44 6.40 -14.79 -10.05
N LEU A 45 5.97 -14.65 -8.80
CA LEU A 45 6.28 -15.61 -7.74
C LEU A 45 5.24 -16.73 -7.73
N ASN A 46 5.72 -17.97 -7.87
CA ASN A 46 4.88 -19.17 -7.97
C ASN A 46 4.96 -20.04 -6.71
N GLY A 47 5.81 -19.71 -5.74
CA GLY A 47 6.01 -20.54 -4.56
C GLY A 47 6.99 -19.96 -3.54
N PRO A 48 7.24 -20.69 -2.45
CA PRO A 48 8.08 -20.23 -1.33
C PRO A 48 9.57 -20.27 -1.64
N ASN A 49 10.04 -21.20 -2.49
CA ASN A 49 11.47 -21.30 -2.77
C ASN A 49 11.90 -20.17 -3.70
N THR A 50 12.60 -19.18 -3.14
CA THR A 50 13.00 -17.95 -3.85
C THR A 50 14.48 -17.61 -3.66
N ALA A 51 15.29 -18.54 -3.16
CA ALA A 51 16.67 -18.27 -2.78
C ALA A 51 17.57 -18.01 -3.99
N ASN A 52 17.49 -18.85 -5.01
CA ASN A 52 18.26 -18.66 -6.23
C ASN A 52 17.69 -17.49 -7.04
N LEU A 53 16.37 -17.30 -7.05
CA LEU A 53 15.75 -16.12 -7.64
C LEU A 53 16.28 -14.83 -7.03
N ALA A 54 16.28 -14.70 -5.69
CA ALA A 54 16.83 -13.54 -4.99
C ALA A 54 18.27 -13.26 -5.42
N ARG A 55 19.12 -14.28 -5.42
CA ARG A 55 20.52 -14.16 -5.85
C ARG A 55 20.66 -13.66 -7.29
N VAL A 56 19.88 -14.21 -8.22
CA VAL A 56 19.93 -13.82 -9.64
C VAL A 56 19.47 -12.37 -9.82
N LEU A 57 18.37 -11.96 -9.16
CA LEU A 57 17.85 -10.60 -9.23
C LEU A 57 18.82 -9.58 -8.60
N THR A 58 19.36 -9.88 -7.43
CA THR A 58 20.37 -9.06 -6.76
C THR A 58 21.63 -8.91 -7.61
N THR A 59 22.11 -9.99 -8.23
CA THR A 59 23.28 -9.94 -9.11
C THR A 59 23.01 -9.07 -10.34
N PHE A 60 21.83 -9.20 -10.94
CA PHE A 60 21.41 -8.41 -12.09
C PHE A 60 21.37 -6.92 -11.75
N ILE A 61 20.64 -6.52 -10.69
CA ILE A 61 20.52 -5.10 -10.31
C ILE A 61 21.88 -4.45 -10.00
N HIS A 62 22.80 -5.18 -9.36
CA HIS A 62 24.14 -4.66 -9.09
C HIS A 62 25.04 -4.54 -10.33
N THR A 63 24.78 -5.35 -11.35
CA THR A 63 25.58 -5.35 -12.59
C THR A 63 25.10 -4.29 -13.57
N GLU A 64 23.82 -3.93 -13.53
CA GLU A 64 23.21 -2.97 -14.44
C GLU A 64 23.54 -1.52 -14.08
N TYR A 65 24.01 -0.74 -15.05
CA TYR A 65 24.30 0.69 -14.88
C TYR A 65 23.04 1.57 -14.93
N THR A 66 22.01 1.11 -15.65
CA THR A 66 20.75 1.84 -15.81
C THR A 66 19.73 1.37 -14.80
N PRO A 67 19.08 2.28 -14.06
CA PRO A 67 18.08 1.90 -13.06
C PRO A 67 16.87 1.25 -13.75
N VAL A 68 16.59 0.01 -13.37
CA VAL A 68 15.42 -0.76 -13.83
C VAL A 68 14.62 -1.23 -12.63
N LYS A 69 13.29 -1.14 -12.70
CA LYS A 69 12.39 -1.67 -11.65
C LYS A 69 12.05 -3.13 -11.93
N LEU A 70 12.00 -3.93 -10.88
CA LEU A 70 11.52 -5.31 -10.94
C LEU A 70 10.12 -5.38 -10.35
N TRP A 71 9.16 -5.77 -11.19
CA TRP A 71 7.75 -5.87 -10.83
C TRP A 71 7.42 -7.31 -10.45
N ILE A 72 7.29 -7.56 -9.16
CA ILE A 72 7.07 -8.91 -8.63
C ILE A 72 5.56 -9.16 -8.56
N ILE A 73 5.04 -10.00 -9.45
CA ILE A 73 3.64 -10.37 -9.51
C ILE A 73 3.35 -11.44 -8.47
N VAL A 74 2.45 -11.12 -7.53
CA VAL A 74 2.06 -12.02 -6.44
C VAL A 74 0.54 -12.00 -6.27
N PRO A 75 -0.13 -13.16 -6.11
CA PRO A 75 -1.55 -13.20 -5.76
C PRO A 75 -1.78 -12.72 -4.32
N MET A 76 -2.87 -11.99 -4.07
CA MET A 76 -3.19 -11.51 -2.72
C MET A 76 -3.43 -12.66 -1.73
N CYS A 77 -4.09 -13.73 -2.19
CA CYS A 77 -4.33 -14.97 -1.47
C CYS A 77 -4.36 -16.14 -2.47
N MET A 78 -4.27 -17.37 -1.95
CA MET A 78 -4.49 -18.57 -2.75
C MET A 78 -5.98 -18.71 -3.03
N GLU A 79 -6.36 -18.93 -4.29
CA GLU A 79 -7.73 -19.33 -4.63
C GLU A 79 -7.89 -20.81 -4.22
N VAL A 80 -8.71 -21.08 -3.21
CA VAL A 80 -9.08 -22.46 -2.86
C VAL A 80 -10.15 -22.90 -3.85
N GLU A 81 -9.87 -23.93 -4.65
CA GLU A 81 -10.89 -24.48 -5.54
C GLU A 81 -12.02 -25.11 -4.69
N PRO A 82 -13.30 -24.88 -5.04
CA PRO A 82 -14.44 -25.33 -4.23
C PRO A 82 -14.53 -26.86 -4.09
N ASP A 83 -13.85 -27.63 -4.94
CA ASP A 83 -13.86 -29.09 -4.91
C ASP A 83 -13.10 -29.68 -3.70
N GLU A 84 -12.17 -28.93 -3.09
CA GLU A 84 -11.47 -29.38 -1.87
C GLU A 84 -12.28 -29.13 -0.58
N ALA A 85 -13.35 -28.32 -0.64
CA ALA A 85 -14.18 -28.00 0.52
C ALA A 85 -15.28 -29.04 0.81
N HIS A 86 -15.51 -30.00 -0.10
CA HIS A 86 -16.63 -30.94 -0.05
C HIS A 86 -16.24 -32.43 0.08
N SER A 87 -14.99 -32.76 0.37
CA SER A 87 -14.65 -34.10 0.82
C SER A 87 -15.11 -34.29 2.28
N GLU A 88 -16.32 -34.81 2.47
CA GLU A 88 -16.93 -35.16 3.78
C GLU A 88 -16.10 -36.16 4.62
N ASP A 89 -15.04 -36.74 4.05
CA ASP A 89 -14.16 -37.72 4.71
C ASP A 89 -12.93 -37.12 5.41
N GLN A 90 -12.74 -35.79 5.40
CA GLN A 90 -11.71 -35.15 6.22
C GLN A 90 -12.31 -34.61 7.53
N PRO A 91 -11.74 -34.96 8.70
CA PRO A 91 -12.19 -34.38 9.96
C PRO A 91 -12.13 -32.85 9.85
N PRO A 92 -13.08 -32.11 10.46
CA PRO A 92 -13.03 -30.66 10.45
C PRO A 92 -11.66 -30.27 10.98
N ALA A 93 -10.85 -29.65 10.12
CA ALA A 93 -9.51 -29.24 10.47
C ALA A 93 -9.61 -28.49 11.80
N GLU A 94 -9.04 -29.07 12.86
CA GLU A 94 -8.88 -28.38 14.13
C GLU A 94 -8.33 -26.98 13.82
N PHE A 95 -8.85 -25.96 14.50
CA PHE A 95 -8.41 -24.56 14.45
C PHE A 95 -6.95 -24.44 14.92
N GLY A 96 -6.03 -25.03 14.17
CA GLY A 96 -4.60 -25.10 14.39
C GLY A 96 -3.92 -24.48 13.19
N TYR A 97 -3.56 -23.21 13.34
CA TYR A 97 -2.62 -22.41 12.55
C TYR A 97 -1.73 -23.20 11.56
N LYS A 98 -2.26 -23.62 10.41
CA LYS A 98 -1.48 -24.00 9.23
C LYS A 98 -1.56 -22.88 8.20
N HIS A 99 -0.99 -21.73 8.55
CA HIS A 99 -0.81 -20.61 7.62
C HIS A 99 0.65 -20.17 7.60
N VAL A 100 1.57 -21.12 7.59
CA VAL A 100 3.02 -20.83 7.53
C VAL A 100 3.44 -20.43 6.11
N ASP A 101 2.68 -20.85 5.10
CA ASP A 101 3.03 -20.62 3.69
C ASP A 101 1.88 -19.91 2.98
N SER A 102 2.06 -18.63 2.67
CA SER A 102 1.10 -17.84 1.91
C SER A 102 1.84 -16.94 0.91
N PRO A 103 1.18 -16.41 -0.12
CA PRO A 103 1.82 -15.55 -1.10
C PRO A 103 2.54 -14.33 -0.48
N TRP A 104 2.03 -13.83 0.64
CA TRP A 104 2.70 -12.77 1.40
C TRP A 104 4.02 -13.24 2.03
N HIS A 105 4.09 -14.49 2.52
CA HIS A 105 5.35 -15.06 3.02
C HIS A 105 6.37 -15.28 1.89
N TRP A 106 5.93 -15.64 0.68
CA TRP A 106 6.83 -15.75 -0.48
C TRP A 106 7.47 -14.40 -0.81
N TRP A 107 6.66 -13.34 -0.82
CA TRP A 107 7.14 -11.98 -1.00
C TRP A 107 8.11 -11.56 0.11
N MET A 108 7.73 -11.80 1.38
CA MET A 108 8.57 -11.49 2.53
C MET A 108 9.93 -12.19 2.46
N GLN A 109 9.95 -13.49 2.11
CA GLN A 109 11.17 -14.25 1.97
C GLN A 109 12.06 -13.70 0.85
N LEU A 110 11.49 -13.44 -0.33
CA LEU A 110 12.24 -12.83 -1.44
C LEU A 110 12.81 -11.47 -1.01
N SER A 111 11.98 -10.60 -0.44
CA SER A 111 12.39 -9.26 -0.01
C SER A 111 13.46 -9.29 1.08
N SER A 112 13.43 -10.30 1.97
CA SER A 112 14.44 -10.48 3.01
C SER A 112 15.77 -10.97 2.45
N LEU A 113 15.75 -11.85 1.43
CA LEU A 113 16.97 -12.36 0.80
C LEU A 113 17.59 -11.35 -0.17
N ALA A 114 16.77 -10.49 -0.76
CA ALA A 114 17.15 -9.41 -1.68
C ALA A 114 17.09 -8.03 -0.98
N SER A 115 17.44 -7.96 0.30
CA SER A 115 17.28 -6.77 1.15
C SER A 115 18.08 -5.55 0.65
N ASP A 116 19.14 -5.81 -0.12
CA ASP A 116 20.04 -4.81 -0.71
C ASP A 116 19.46 -4.11 -1.95
N ILE A 117 18.43 -4.69 -2.57
CA ILE A 117 17.80 -4.17 -3.79
C ILE A 117 16.32 -3.83 -3.61
N THR A 118 15.84 -3.70 -2.37
CA THR A 118 14.41 -3.44 -2.05
C THR A 118 13.84 -2.24 -2.79
N ASP A 119 14.63 -1.17 -2.95
CA ASP A 119 14.22 0.01 -3.72
C ASP A 119 13.95 -0.29 -5.20
N ALA A 120 14.60 -1.30 -5.78
CA ALA A 120 14.37 -1.73 -7.16
C ALA A 120 13.15 -2.64 -7.30
N LEU A 121 12.69 -3.25 -6.20
CA LEU A 121 11.53 -4.15 -6.19
C LEU A 121 10.23 -3.36 -6.02
N GLY A 122 9.17 -3.82 -6.70
CA GLY A 122 7.82 -3.33 -6.48
C GLY A 122 6.81 -4.45 -6.66
N VAL A 123 5.78 -4.49 -5.81
CA VAL A 123 4.77 -5.54 -5.84
C VAL A 123 3.69 -5.20 -6.86
N VAL A 124 3.42 -6.15 -7.75
CA VAL A 124 2.23 -6.16 -8.61
C VAL A 124 1.24 -7.14 -8.00
N LEU A 125 0.26 -6.61 -7.26
CA LEU A 125 -0.67 -7.40 -6.48
C LEU A 125 -1.85 -7.85 -7.35
N GLU A 126 -2.00 -9.16 -7.53
CA GLU A 126 -3.14 -9.73 -8.24
C GLU A 126 -4.35 -9.83 -7.32
N ILE A 127 -5.43 -9.15 -7.72
CA ILE A 127 -6.69 -9.11 -6.98
C ILE A 127 -7.49 -10.39 -7.29
N PRO A 128 -7.84 -11.19 -6.27
CA PRO A 128 -8.57 -12.44 -6.44
C PRO A 128 -10.04 -12.16 -6.76
N ASN A 129 -10.75 -13.16 -7.29
CA ASN A 129 -12.20 -13.05 -7.54
C ASN A 129 -13.00 -12.93 -6.24
N ASN A 130 -12.55 -13.63 -5.19
CA ASN A 130 -13.10 -13.57 -3.84
C ASN A 130 -12.08 -12.91 -2.92
N LEU A 131 -12.46 -11.77 -2.32
CA LEU A 131 -11.55 -11.05 -1.44
C LEU A 131 -11.30 -11.84 -0.14
N PRO A 132 -10.04 -11.86 0.34
CA PRO A 132 -9.71 -12.48 1.62
C PRO A 132 -10.16 -11.59 2.79
N ASP A 133 -9.95 -12.10 4.00
CA ASP A 133 -10.20 -11.36 5.22
C ASP A 133 -9.38 -10.06 5.30
N GLU A 134 -9.90 -9.10 6.06
CA GLU A 134 -9.29 -7.78 6.27
C GLU A 134 -7.85 -7.85 6.77
N SER A 135 -7.49 -8.88 7.56
CA SER A 135 -6.13 -9.09 8.04
C SER A 135 -5.11 -9.38 6.93
N VAL A 136 -5.56 -9.97 5.81
CA VAL A 136 -4.72 -10.24 4.64
C VAL A 136 -4.59 -8.98 3.80
N VAL A 137 -5.69 -8.25 3.58
CA VAL A 137 -5.68 -6.97 2.86
C VAL A 137 -4.79 -5.95 3.57
N ALA A 138 -4.91 -5.83 4.89
CA ALA A 138 -4.12 -4.91 5.71
C ALA A 138 -2.61 -5.18 5.61
N ARG A 139 -2.19 -6.46 5.56
CA ARG A 139 -0.78 -6.81 5.35
C ARG A 139 -0.24 -6.25 4.04
N TRP A 140 -0.99 -6.38 2.95
CA TRP A 140 -0.56 -5.88 1.65
C TRP A 140 -0.56 -4.35 1.54
N LEU A 141 -1.33 -3.62 2.35
CA LEU A 141 -1.25 -2.16 2.43
C LEU A 141 0.05 -1.68 3.11
N SER A 142 0.72 -2.57 3.83
CA SER A 142 2.03 -2.33 4.44
C SER A 142 3.21 -2.69 3.53
N GLU A 143 2.95 -3.14 2.30
CA GLU A 143 3.98 -3.55 1.33
C GLU A 143 4.15 -2.50 0.21
N PRO A 144 5.30 -2.47 -0.51
CA PRO A 144 5.55 -1.55 -1.62
C PRO A 144 4.78 -1.97 -2.89
N VAL A 145 3.46 -1.94 -2.82
CA VAL A 145 2.56 -2.24 -3.95
C VAL A 145 2.60 -1.08 -4.93
N CYS A 146 3.14 -1.33 -6.12
CA CYS A 146 3.24 -0.33 -7.18
C CYS A 146 2.13 -0.48 -8.24
N CYS A 147 1.52 -1.66 -8.34
CA CYS A 147 0.48 -1.94 -9.32
C CYS A 147 -0.55 -2.95 -8.81
N LEU A 148 -1.82 -2.76 -9.15
CA LEU A 148 -2.89 -3.74 -8.99
C LEU A 148 -3.15 -4.45 -10.32
N LEU A 149 -3.08 -5.77 -10.32
CA LEU A 149 -3.43 -6.60 -11.47
C LEU A 149 -4.89 -7.06 -11.33
N LEU A 150 -5.78 -6.50 -12.15
CA LEU A 150 -7.20 -6.81 -12.20
C LEU A 150 -7.50 -7.71 -13.39
N ARG A 151 -7.99 -8.92 -13.14
CA ARG A 151 -8.48 -9.79 -14.22
C ARG A 151 -9.87 -9.34 -14.69
N THR A 152 -10.17 -9.52 -15.97
CA THR A 152 -11.45 -9.15 -16.59
C THR A 152 -12.66 -9.90 -16.03
N ASP A 153 -12.44 -11.06 -15.39
CA ASP A 153 -13.47 -11.90 -14.77
C ASP A 153 -13.88 -11.45 -13.37
N VAL A 154 -13.07 -10.63 -12.70
CA VAL A 154 -13.44 -9.97 -11.43
C VAL A 154 -14.57 -8.94 -11.63
N PHE A 155 -14.71 -8.41 -12.85
CA PHE A 155 -15.73 -7.42 -13.18
C PHE A 155 -17.10 -8.09 -13.39
N LEU A 156 -18.11 -7.56 -12.71
CA LEU A 156 -19.53 -7.87 -12.88
C LEU A 156 -20.12 -7.00 -13.99
N THR A 157 -21.25 -7.43 -14.55
CA THR A 157 -21.99 -6.63 -15.54
C THR A 157 -23.17 -5.93 -14.87
N ASN A 158 -23.24 -4.61 -14.95
CA ASN A 158 -24.40 -3.86 -14.46
C ASN A 158 -25.63 -4.07 -15.36
N SER A 159 -26.82 -3.72 -14.88
CA SER A 159 -28.08 -3.61 -15.65
C SER A 159 -27.95 -2.88 -17.00
N LYS A 160 -27.00 -1.93 -17.11
CA LYS A 160 -26.70 -1.18 -18.34
C LYS A 160 -25.66 -1.84 -19.26
N GLY A 161 -25.21 -3.05 -18.93
CA GLY A 161 -24.21 -3.80 -19.71
C GLY A 161 -22.75 -3.43 -19.45
N PHE A 162 -22.44 -2.48 -18.56
CA PHE A 162 -21.06 -2.03 -18.32
C PHE A 162 -20.34 -2.85 -17.23
N PRO A 163 -19.01 -3.05 -17.35
CA PRO A 163 -18.21 -3.72 -16.34
C PRO A 163 -18.10 -2.86 -15.08
N VAL A 164 -18.43 -3.44 -13.93
CA VAL A 164 -18.39 -2.81 -12.61
C VAL A 164 -17.84 -3.80 -11.58
N LEU A 165 -17.15 -3.32 -10.56
CA LEU A 165 -16.70 -4.15 -9.44
C LEU A 165 -17.75 -4.18 -8.34
N SER A 166 -17.76 -5.25 -7.53
CA SER A 166 -18.59 -5.33 -6.34
C SER A 166 -18.20 -4.27 -5.30
N LYS A 167 -19.09 -3.95 -4.36
CA LYS A 167 -18.84 -2.91 -3.34
C LYS A 167 -17.60 -3.20 -2.49
N SER A 168 -17.36 -4.47 -2.16
CA SER A 168 -16.17 -4.89 -1.40
C SER A 168 -14.87 -4.65 -2.17
N HIS A 169 -14.84 -5.00 -3.46
CA HIS A 169 -13.68 -4.72 -4.32
C HIS A 169 -13.44 -3.23 -4.51
N GLN A 170 -14.51 -2.45 -4.67
CA GLN A 170 -14.38 -1.00 -4.74
C GLN A 170 -13.74 -0.42 -3.49
N GLU A 171 -14.09 -0.91 -2.31
CA GLU A 171 -13.52 -0.43 -1.04
C GLU A 171 -12.01 -0.75 -0.92
N VAL A 172 -11.64 -2.00 -1.19
CA VAL A 172 -10.22 -2.42 -1.17
C VAL A 172 -9.40 -1.61 -2.18
N ILE A 173 -9.88 -1.48 -3.42
CA ILE A 173 -9.16 -0.75 -4.47
C ILE A 173 -9.03 0.74 -4.15
N ARG A 174 -10.06 1.36 -3.55
CA ARG A 174 -9.96 2.76 -3.10
C ARG A 174 -8.86 2.97 -2.07
N ARG A 175 -8.66 2.03 -1.14
CA ARG A 175 -7.56 2.07 -0.17
C ARG A 175 -6.21 2.04 -0.86
N PHE A 176 -6.03 1.17 -1.85
CA PHE A 176 -4.80 1.11 -2.63
C PHE A 176 -4.59 2.34 -3.53
N PHE A 177 -5.65 3.00 -4.03
CA PHE A 177 -5.49 4.25 -4.77
C PHE A 177 -4.89 5.40 -3.96
N LYS A 178 -5.04 5.38 -2.63
CA LYS A 178 -4.36 6.34 -1.74
C LYS A 178 -2.84 6.15 -1.78
N LEU A 179 -2.36 4.96 -2.11
CA LEU A 179 -0.93 4.64 -2.28
C LEU A 179 -0.40 4.95 -3.70
N ASN A 180 -1.16 5.68 -4.53
CA ASN A 180 -0.79 6.04 -5.90
C ASN A 180 -0.40 4.84 -6.81
N VAL A 181 -1.01 3.68 -6.56
CA VAL A 181 -0.77 2.46 -7.35
C VAL A 181 -1.23 2.61 -8.80
N GLN A 182 -0.53 1.96 -9.71
CA GLN A 182 -1.00 1.77 -11.09
C GLN A 182 -2.03 0.63 -11.15
N VAL A 183 -2.82 0.58 -12.22
CA VAL A 183 -3.76 -0.53 -12.45
C VAL A 183 -3.47 -1.17 -13.80
N LEU A 184 -3.27 -2.49 -13.80
CA LEU A 184 -3.10 -3.31 -14.98
C LEU A 184 -4.31 -4.23 -15.15
N ILE A 185 -4.92 -4.22 -16.33
CA ILE A 185 -6.09 -5.05 -16.65
C ILE A 185 -5.61 -6.23 -17.50
N THR A 186 -5.98 -7.45 -17.12
CA THR A 186 -5.56 -8.69 -17.79
C THR A 186 -6.74 -9.64 -18.06
N GLY A 187 -6.58 -10.57 -18.99
CA GLY A 187 -7.60 -11.55 -19.36
C GLY A 187 -8.38 -11.17 -20.62
N ALA A 188 -9.21 -12.11 -21.11
CA ALA A 188 -9.97 -11.95 -22.34
C ALA A 188 -11.01 -10.84 -22.22
N CYS A 189 -11.09 -9.96 -23.22
CA CYS A 189 -12.09 -8.90 -23.21
C CYS A 189 -13.50 -9.50 -23.36
N ARG A 190 -14.38 -9.21 -22.39
CA ARG A 190 -15.76 -9.74 -22.35
C ARG A 190 -16.83 -8.71 -22.74
N HIS A 191 -16.42 -7.54 -23.23
CA HIS A 191 -17.33 -6.43 -23.49
C HIS A 191 -17.13 -5.88 -24.91
N ASP A 192 -18.21 -5.58 -25.62
CA ASP A 192 -18.20 -5.19 -27.04
C ASP A 192 -17.36 -3.93 -27.34
N ARG A 193 -17.29 -3.01 -26.37
CA ARG A 193 -16.47 -1.79 -26.46
C ARG A 193 -14.98 -1.99 -26.17
N GLY A 194 -14.52 -3.23 -26.01
CA GLY A 194 -13.13 -3.53 -25.70
C GLY A 194 -12.73 -3.13 -24.28
N TYR A 195 -11.41 -3.06 -24.04
CA TYR A 195 -10.83 -2.69 -22.74
C TYR A 195 -11.15 -1.25 -22.30
N VAL A 196 -11.58 -0.38 -23.22
CA VAL A 196 -11.93 1.02 -22.92
C VAL A 196 -13.03 1.11 -21.88
N ALA A 197 -14.00 0.20 -21.88
CA ALA A 197 -15.08 0.18 -20.89
C ALA A 197 -14.55 -0.04 -19.46
N TYR A 198 -13.59 -0.95 -19.30
CA TYR A 198 -12.95 -1.23 -18.01
C TYR A 198 -12.08 -0.05 -17.56
N GLN A 199 -11.30 0.53 -18.48
CA GLN A 199 -10.50 1.72 -18.19
C GLN A 199 -11.37 2.91 -17.74
N GLN A 200 -12.51 3.14 -18.41
CA GLN A 200 -13.46 4.19 -18.02
C GLN A 200 -14.01 3.96 -16.61
N TYR A 201 -14.36 2.72 -16.27
CA TYR A 201 -14.85 2.38 -14.94
C TYR A 201 -13.78 2.58 -13.86
N VAL A 202 -12.56 2.09 -14.07
CA VAL A 202 -11.44 2.29 -13.12
C VAL A 202 -11.14 3.79 -12.96
N THR A 203 -11.15 4.55 -14.06
CA THR A 203 -10.99 6.02 -14.03
C THR A 203 -12.10 6.68 -13.22
N TRP A 204 -13.34 6.24 -13.40
CA TRP A 204 -14.49 6.72 -12.62
C TRP A 204 -14.33 6.37 -11.14
N LEU A 205 -13.86 5.16 -10.81
CA LEU A 205 -13.64 4.73 -9.43
C LEU A 205 -12.55 5.57 -8.75
N TRP A 206 -11.48 5.88 -9.47
CA TRP A 206 -10.41 6.76 -8.99
C TRP A 206 -10.89 8.21 -8.78
N LYS A 207 -11.76 8.73 -9.66
CA LYS A 207 -12.33 10.08 -9.51
C LYS A 207 -13.36 10.19 -8.39
N ASN A 208 -14.14 9.15 -8.16
CA ASN A 208 -15.19 9.12 -7.12
C ASN A 208 -14.68 8.47 -5.83
N GLN A 209 -13.57 8.99 -5.33
CA GLN A 209 -13.14 8.72 -3.96
C GLN A 209 -14.01 9.55 -3.00
N SER A 210 -14.24 9.03 -1.80
CA SER A 210 -14.82 9.81 -0.71
C SER A 210 -13.99 11.09 -0.51
N SER A 211 -14.66 12.19 -0.15
CA SER A 211 -13.95 13.42 0.19
C SER A 211 -12.89 13.10 1.25
N PRO A 212 -11.63 13.55 1.07
CA PRO A 212 -10.60 13.24 2.04
C PRO A 212 -11.04 13.79 3.40
N ASP A 213 -10.89 12.99 4.45
CA ASP A 213 -11.11 13.44 5.82
C ASP A 213 -10.19 14.64 6.13
N VAL A 214 -10.51 15.47 7.13
CA VAL A 214 -9.70 16.64 7.53
C VAL A 214 -8.24 16.24 7.75
N TYR A 215 -8.02 15.07 8.35
CA TYR A 215 -6.69 14.50 8.52
C TYR A 215 -6.06 14.10 7.18
N GLU A 216 -6.76 13.41 6.29
CA GLU A 216 -6.26 13.04 4.94
C GLU A 216 -5.94 14.28 4.09
N LEU A 217 -6.73 15.34 4.22
CA LEU A 217 -6.49 16.60 3.53
C LEU A 217 -5.22 17.31 4.05
N GLN A 218 -4.92 17.13 5.33
CA GLN A 218 -3.73 17.65 6.01
C GLN A 218 -2.51 16.74 5.84
N SER A 219 -2.71 15.43 5.66
CA SER A 219 -1.67 14.41 5.53
C SER A 219 -1.37 14.01 4.09
N LYS A 220 -2.12 14.51 3.10
CA LYS A 220 -1.85 14.33 1.67
C LYS A 220 -0.43 14.81 1.31
N GLY A 221 0.48 13.87 1.06
CA GLY A 221 1.92 14.11 0.87
C GLY A 221 2.83 13.71 2.04
N LEU A 222 2.27 13.23 3.15
CA LEU A 222 2.92 12.54 4.28
C LEU A 222 2.62 11.02 4.29
N GLU A 223 1.80 10.55 3.35
CA GLU A 223 1.19 9.20 3.30
C GLU A 223 2.23 8.07 3.20
N ASP A 224 3.38 8.30 2.56
CA ASP A 224 4.47 7.31 2.46
C ASP A 224 5.32 7.17 3.75
N GLN A 225 4.98 7.87 4.84
CA GLN A 225 5.73 7.80 6.12
C GLN A 225 4.91 7.27 7.32
N LEU A 226 3.67 6.80 7.12
CA LEU A 226 2.82 6.27 8.20
C LEU A 226 2.42 4.79 8.03
N GLN A 227 3.34 3.95 7.53
CA GLN A 227 3.27 2.51 7.79
C GLN A 227 3.78 2.20 9.22
N SER A 228 3.07 2.64 10.27
CA SER A 228 3.18 1.99 11.60
C SER A 228 2.15 2.36 12.67
N TYR A 229 1.13 3.20 12.45
CA TYR A 229 0.12 3.44 13.50
C TYR A 229 -1.30 3.55 12.97
N THR A 230 -1.94 2.40 12.72
CA THR A 230 -3.40 2.29 12.73
C THR A 230 -3.86 1.91 14.15
N TYR A 231 -3.94 2.90 15.02
CA TYR A 231 -4.82 2.86 16.19
C TYR A 231 -5.29 4.30 16.42
N PHE A 232 -6.60 4.48 16.66
CA PHE A 232 -7.33 5.75 16.81
C PHE A 232 -7.91 6.37 15.53
N SER A 233 -8.98 5.77 15.02
CA SER A 233 -9.98 6.49 14.22
C SER A 233 -11.39 6.17 14.74
N GLU A 234 -11.79 6.81 15.85
CA GLU A 234 -13.20 6.83 16.26
C GLU A 234 -13.70 8.16 16.89
N TYR A 235 -12.87 9.20 16.94
CA TYR A 235 -13.29 10.49 17.53
C TYR A 235 -12.75 11.69 16.75
N ALA A 236 -13.27 11.95 15.55
CA ALA A 236 -13.04 13.23 14.88
C ALA A 236 -14.12 13.59 13.84
N ASN A 237 -15.40 13.49 14.21
CA ASN A 237 -16.47 14.11 13.43
C ASN A 237 -16.97 15.38 14.13
N LYS A 238 -16.39 16.53 13.76
CA LYS A 238 -17.02 17.86 13.68
C LYS A 238 -15.99 18.98 13.52
N SER A 239 -15.83 19.48 12.30
CA SER A 239 -15.89 20.92 11.96
C SER A 239 -15.45 21.16 10.51
N ASN A 240 -16.19 22.05 9.84
CA ASN A 240 -15.96 22.51 8.47
C ASN A 240 -14.72 23.41 8.38
N GLY A 241 -14.02 23.39 7.24
CA GLY A 241 -13.06 24.45 6.91
C GLY A 241 -12.22 24.19 5.68
N THR A 242 -12.62 24.76 4.56
CA THR A 242 -11.86 24.86 3.29
C THR A 242 -10.53 25.60 3.47
N ASN A 243 -9.45 25.14 2.85
CA ASN A 243 -8.50 26.02 2.15
C ASN A 243 -7.55 25.27 1.22
N SER A 244 -7.67 25.59 -0.08
CA SER A 244 -6.79 25.13 -1.15
C SER A 244 -5.58 26.05 -1.26
N ARG A 245 -4.43 25.66 -0.72
CA ARG A 245 -3.11 26.29 -1.04
C ARG A 245 -1.87 25.52 -0.53
N SER A 246 -2.04 24.50 0.32
CA SER A 246 -0.97 23.71 0.96
C SER A 246 -0.31 22.66 0.04
N SER A 247 -0.93 22.33 -1.10
CA SER A 247 -0.60 21.18 -1.95
C SER A 247 0.79 21.19 -2.60
N ALA A 248 1.46 22.35 -2.72
CA ALA A 248 2.70 22.46 -3.51
C ALA A 248 4.00 22.40 -2.67
N ILE A 249 3.95 22.71 -1.38
CA ILE A 249 5.14 22.79 -0.51
C ILE A 249 5.49 21.41 0.07
N PHE A 250 4.48 20.62 0.45
CA PHE A 250 4.65 19.33 1.12
C PHE A 250 5.07 18.18 0.19
N SER A 251 4.87 18.32 -1.12
CA SER A 251 5.27 17.32 -2.13
C SER A 251 6.78 17.03 -2.19
N ARG A 252 7.64 17.86 -1.57
CA ARG A 252 9.10 17.68 -1.53
C ARG A 252 9.63 16.94 -0.30
N TYR A 253 8.76 16.60 0.65
CA TYR A 253 9.13 15.96 1.92
C TYR A 253 8.73 14.48 2.00
N ALA A 254 7.83 14.01 1.13
CA ALA A 254 7.53 12.59 0.97
C ALA A 254 8.83 11.82 0.67
N ALA A 255 9.10 10.79 1.46
CA ALA A 255 10.28 9.91 1.40
C ALA A 255 11.63 10.46 1.89
N ARG A 256 11.69 11.61 2.60
CA ARG A 256 12.94 12.03 3.27
C ARG A 256 12.87 11.64 4.75
N HIS A 257 13.77 10.77 5.21
CA HIS A 257 13.97 10.57 6.66
C HIS A 257 14.19 11.94 7.32
N GLN A 258 13.33 12.26 8.29
CA GLN A 258 13.46 13.46 9.11
C GLN A 258 13.86 13.04 10.51
N GLU A 259 14.91 13.66 11.03
CA GLU A 259 15.28 13.46 12.42
C GLU A 259 14.28 14.18 13.32
N PRO A 260 13.82 13.56 14.42
CA PRO A 260 12.98 14.23 15.40
C PRO A 260 13.68 15.50 15.90
N LEU A 261 13.00 16.64 15.79
CA LEU A 261 13.52 17.93 16.25
C LEU A 261 13.91 17.83 17.73
N GLN A 262 15.02 18.48 18.10
CA GLN A 262 15.52 18.55 19.47
C GLN A 262 15.53 20.00 19.99
N PRO A 263 14.36 20.63 20.28
CA PRO A 263 14.28 22.05 20.62
C PRO A 263 15.02 22.43 21.91
N LEU A 264 15.29 21.45 22.79
CA LEU A 264 16.06 21.63 24.02
C LEU A 264 17.56 21.70 23.77
N ARG A 265 18.04 21.02 22.72
CA ARG A 265 19.45 20.95 22.35
C ARG A 265 19.81 21.98 21.29
N ASP A 266 18.91 22.18 20.33
CA ASP A 266 19.15 22.95 19.12
C ASP A 266 18.20 24.15 19.04
N ASN A 267 18.74 25.30 18.65
CA ASN A 267 17.92 26.47 18.37
C ASN A 267 17.21 26.30 17.03
N LEU A 268 15.88 26.15 17.08
CA LEU A 268 15.05 26.02 15.88
C LEU A 268 15.02 27.31 15.07
N SER A 269 14.97 27.18 13.74
CA SER A 269 14.90 28.31 12.82
C SER A 269 13.54 29.03 12.88
N SER A 270 13.50 30.31 12.51
CA SER A 270 12.24 31.08 12.41
C SER A 270 11.25 30.48 11.40
N THR A 271 11.76 29.81 10.36
CA THR A 271 10.91 29.08 9.40
C THR A 271 10.22 27.88 10.08
N THR A 272 10.92 27.17 10.95
CA THR A 272 10.35 26.07 11.74
C THR A 272 9.23 26.56 12.66
N TYR A 273 9.44 27.69 13.35
CA TYR A 273 8.38 28.30 14.18
C TYR A 273 7.19 28.77 13.35
N SER A 274 7.42 29.40 12.19
CA SER A 274 6.34 29.85 11.31
C SER A 274 5.44 28.68 10.87
N ILE A 275 6.01 27.48 10.65
CA ILE A 275 5.23 26.28 10.36
C ILE A 275 4.42 25.83 11.58
N PHE A 276 4.99 25.84 12.79
CA PHE A 276 4.27 25.51 14.01
C PHE A 276 3.09 26.45 14.26
N GLU A 277 3.22 27.72 13.90
CA GLU A 277 2.19 28.76 14.04
C GLU A 277 1.02 28.58 13.06
N MET A 278 1.19 27.80 11.99
CA MET A 278 0.13 27.51 11.02
C MET A 278 -0.90 26.49 11.52
N ASP A 279 -0.74 25.91 12.72
CA ASP A 279 -1.67 24.95 13.31
C ASP A 279 -2.68 25.64 14.24
N PRO A 280 -3.89 26.01 13.75
CA PRO A 280 -4.89 26.69 14.57
C PRO A 280 -5.50 25.79 15.65
N TYR A 281 -5.52 24.47 15.47
CA TYR A 281 -6.14 23.54 16.43
C TYR A 281 -5.36 23.52 17.73
N LYS A 282 -4.02 23.42 17.64
CA LYS A 282 -3.14 23.44 18.79
C LYS A 282 -3.34 24.71 19.64
N TYR A 283 -3.34 25.89 19.03
CA TYR A 283 -3.47 27.15 19.78
C TYR A 283 -4.88 27.36 20.33
N ASN A 284 -5.93 27.00 19.59
CA ASN A 284 -7.30 27.03 20.09
C ASN A 284 -7.50 26.08 21.30
N ALA A 285 -6.88 24.90 21.27
CA ALA A 285 -6.92 23.97 22.39
C ALA A 285 -6.20 24.53 23.62
N TYR A 286 -5.00 25.11 23.45
CA TYR A 286 -4.30 25.80 24.53
C TYR A 286 -5.13 26.95 25.11
N GLU A 287 -5.76 27.76 24.26
CA GLU A 287 -6.63 28.86 24.69
C GLU A 287 -7.81 28.36 25.53
N GLN A 288 -8.53 27.32 25.07
CA GLN A 288 -9.64 26.74 25.81
C GLN A 288 -9.22 26.22 27.19
N VAL A 289 -8.06 25.54 27.27
CA VAL A 289 -7.51 25.04 28.52
C VAL A 289 -7.13 26.19 29.46
N SER A 290 -6.48 27.24 28.95
CA SER A 290 -6.14 28.43 29.73
C SER A 290 -7.38 29.14 30.28
N LEU A 291 -8.44 29.30 29.46
CA LEU A 291 -9.71 29.89 29.89
C LEU A 291 -10.41 29.04 30.95
N LEU A 292 -10.41 27.71 30.77
CA LEU A 292 -10.99 26.78 31.75
C LEU A 292 -10.22 26.85 33.09
N MET A 293 -8.89 26.86 33.05
CA MET A 293 -8.04 26.98 34.23
C MET A 293 -8.30 28.29 34.98
N TYR A 294 -8.35 29.41 34.25
CA TYR A 294 -8.63 30.72 34.83
C TYR A 294 -10.02 30.78 35.46
N SER A 295 -11.04 30.30 34.76
CA SER A 295 -12.42 30.28 35.28
C SER A 295 -12.56 29.41 36.53
N THR A 296 -11.84 28.28 36.59
CA THR A 296 -11.82 27.38 37.75
C THR A 296 -11.11 28.03 38.94
N PHE A 297 -9.97 28.70 38.71
CA PHE A 297 -9.23 29.41 39.74
C PHE A 297 -10.05 30.56 40.35
N VAL A 298 -10.70 31.37 39.52
CA VAL A 298 -11.58 32.48 39.98
C VAL A 298 -12.78 31.95 40.76
N ARG A 299 -13.42 30.86 40.29
CA ARG A 299 -14.52 30.23 41.02
C ARG A 299 -14.07 29.69 42.37
N SER A 300 -12.96 28.96 42.45
CA SER A 300 -12.44 28.43 43.72
C SER A 300 -12.12 29.54 44.73
N ASN A 301 -11.54 30.66 44.29
CA ASN A 301 -11.25 31.80 45.17
C ASN A 301 -12.49 32.60 45.61
N ALA A 302 -13.59 32.54 44.85
CA ALA A 302 -14.86 33.12 45.27
C ALA A 302 -15.50 32.35 46.43
N TYR A 303 -15.25 31.04 46.56
CA TYR A 303 -15.76 30.22 47.68
C TYR A 303 -14.90 30.31 48.94
N THR A 304 -13.62 30.68 48.83
CA THR A 304 -12.74 30.87 50.00
C THR A 304 -12.91 32.23 50.70
N CYS A 305 -13.43 33.24 50.01
CA CYS A 305 -13.63 34.59 50.59
C CYS A 305 -14.86 34.73 51.50
N HIS A 306 -15.71 33.71 51.68
CA HIS A 306 -16.91 33.80 52.51
C HIS A 306 -16.79 33.16 53.91
N ILE A 307 -15.62 32.63 54.32
CA ILE A 307 -15.46 31.92 55.63
C ILE A 307 -14.70 32.76 56.69
N LEU A 308 -14.29 34.00 56.39
CA LEU A 308 -13.63 34.87 57.38
C LEU A 308 -14.36 36.21 57.53
N ALA A 309 -15.56 36.15 58.11
CA ALA A 309 -16.21 37.30 58.73
C ALA A 309 -17.12 36.82 59.87
N VAL A 310 -16.52 36.51 61.02
CA VAL A 310 -17.17 36.48 62.35
C VAL A 310 -16.29 37.26 63.29
#